data_AF-A0A6L9G7P7-F1
#
_entry.id   AF-A0A6L9G7P7-F1
#
_cell.length_a   1.000
_cell.length_b   1.000
_cell.length_c   1.000
_cell.angle_alpha   90.00
_cell.angle_beta   90.00
_cell.angle_gamma   90.00
#
_symmetry.space_group_name_H-M   'P 1'
#
loop_
_entity.id
_entity.type
_entity.pdbx_description
1 polymer ?
#
loop_
_entity_poly.entity_id
_entity_poly.type
_entity_poly.pdbx_seq_one_letter_code
_entity_poly.pdbx_strand_id
1 'polypeptide(L)'
;MAPQGTPNSPFNFIQVAIAALGAGYLNVIIFFIGGSAGASMQIGETSHDVVHFAQVLGYTWASIVALGLVVFLLGRAQKGITKVAQWIGLVIAVASIAFPIMNSADVATAITLSLIHLMTGVAWFFAVHYGNKKLHAEAQALAIA
;
A
#
# COMPACT_ATOMS: atom_id res chain seq x y z
N MET A 1 32.06 0.90 3.00
CA MET A 1 31.40 0.72 1.69
C MET A 1 30.85 -0.69 1.63
N ALA A 2 29.62 -0.87 1.18
CA ALA A 2 29.09 -2.23 0.99
C ALA A 2 29.87 -2.89 -0.17
N PRO A 3 30.18 -4.20 -0.12
CA PRO A 3 30.88 -4.91 -1.19
C PRO A 3 30.23 -4.63 -2.55
N GLN A 4 31.04 -4.47 -3.60
CA GLN A 4 30.55 -4.29 -4.98
C GLN A 4 29.53 -5.39 -5.31
N GLY A 5 28.30 -4.99 -5.67
CA GLY A 5 27.19 -5.92 -5.97
C GLY A 5 26.18 -6.16 -4.83
N THR A 6 26.40 -5.64 -3.62
CA THR A 6 25.41 -5.77 -2.53
C THR A 6 24.26 -4.76 -2.66
N PRO A 7 22.99 -5.19 -2.58
CA PRO A 7 21.85 -4.27 -2.54
C PRO A 7 21.95 -3.35 -1.32
N ASN A 8 22.04 -2.04 -1.53
CA ASN A 8 22.18 -1.06 -0.44
C ASN A 8 20.84 -0.69 0.23
N SER A 9 19.71 -1.20 -0.29
CA SER A 9 18.36 -0.94 0.27
C SER A 9 17.99 -2.00 1.32
N PRO A 10 17.25 -1.63 2.39
CA PRO A 10 16.71 -2.60 3.35
C PRO A 10 15.66 -3.58 2.80
N PHE A 11 15.11 -3.32 1.61
CA PHE A 11 14.13 -4.18 0.92
C PHE A 11 14.30 -4.13 -0.60
N ASN A 12 13.75 -5.12 -1.33
CA ASN A 12 13.74 -5.20 -2.80
C ASN A 12 12.48 -4.55 -3.38
N PHE A 13 12.64 -3.77 -4.46
CA PHE A 13 11.53 -3.12 -5.14
C PHE A 13 10.54 -4.10 -5.81
N ILE A 14 10.97 -5.31 -6.18
CA ILE A 14 10.06 -6.36 -6.68
C ILE A 14 8.97 -6.68 -5.65
N GLN A 15 9.30 -6.66 -4.36
CA GLN A 15 8.33 -6.88 -3.30
C GLN A 15 7.27 -5.78 -3.25
N VAL A 16 7.66 -4.52 -3.52
CA VAL A 16 6.71 -3.41 -3.63
C VAL A 16 5.75 -3.65 -4.79
N ALA A 17 6.25 -4.10 -5.94
CA ALA A 17 5.41 -4.42 -7.09
C ALA A 17 4.43 -5.57 -6.78
N ILE A 18 4.90 -6.65 -6.14
CA ILE A 18 4.04 -7.77 -5.72
C ILE A 18 2.97 -7.30 -4.73
N ALA A 19 3.36 -6.50 -3.73
CA ALA A 19 2.43 -5.96 -2.74
C ALA A 19 1.40 -5.03 -3.39
N ALA A 20 1.81 -4.18 -4.34
CA ALA A 20 0.90 -3.30 -5.07
C ALA A 20 -0.11 -4.10 -5.91
N LEU A 21 0.35 -5.10 -6.67
CA LEU A 21 -0.53 -5.97 -7.45
C LEU A 21 -1.52 -6.70 -6.54
N GLY A 22 -1.03 -7.39 -5.50
CA GLY A 22 -1.86 -8.13 -4.56
C GLY A 22 -2.89 -7.24 -3.87
N ALA A 23 -2.47 -6.08 -3.35
CA ALA A 23 -3.36 -5.14 -2.69
C ALA A 23 -4.40 -4.55 -3.64
N GLY A 24 -3.99 -4.18 -4.86
CA GLY A 24 -4.90 -3.62 -5.85
C GLY A 24 -6.03 -4.59 -6.21
N TYR A 25 -5.70 -5.85 -6.50
CA TYR A 25 -6.72 -6.85 -6.79
C TYR A 25 -7.58 -7.20 -5.57
N LEU A 26 -6.99 -7.28 -4.37
CA LEU A 26 -7.74 -7.50 -3.14
C LEU A 26 -8.71 -6.34 -2.85
N ASN A 27 -8.29 -5.10 -3.06
CA ASN A 27 -9.14 -3.93 -2.92
C ASN A 27 -10.28 -3.90 -3.95
N VAL A 28 -10.02 -4.35 -5.18
CA VAL A 28 -11.08 -4.51 -6.20
C VAL A 28 -12.07 -5.61 -5.79
N ILE A 29 -11.62 -6.72 -5.20
CA ILE A 29 -12.51 -7.74 -4.65
C ILE A 29 -13.37 -7.15 -3.53
N ILE A 30 -12.78 -6.40 -2.60
CA ILE A 30 -13.50 -5.70 -1.52
C ILE A 30 -14.53 -4.72 -2.10
N PHE A 31 -14.16 -3.96 -3.13
CA PHE A 31 -15.05 -3.05 -3.83
C PHE A 31 -16.30 -3.76 -4.36
N PHE A 32 -16.13 -4.89 -5.07
CA PHE A 32 -17.27 -5.63 -5.60
C PHE A 32 -18.11 -6.32 -4.51
N ILE A 33 -17.46 -6.83 -3.45
CA ILE A 33 -18.18 -7.35 -2.28
C ILE A 33 -19.04 -6.26 -1.66
N GLY A 34 -18.48 -5.07 -1.42
CA GLY A 34 -19.20 -3.93 -0.88
C GLY A 34 -20.38 -3.52 -1.76
N GLY A 35 -20.17 -3.42 -3.08
CA GLY A 35 -21.24 -3.13 -4.04
C GLY A 35 -22.36 -4.17 -3.98
N SER A 36 -22.02 -5.47 -3.90
CA SER A 36 -23.02 -6.53 -3.74
C SER A 36 -23.77 -6.49 -2.41
N ALA A 37 -23.15 -5.90 -1.38
CA ALA A 37 -23.72 -5.67 -0.05
C ALA A 37 -24.51 -4.34 0.06
N GLY A 38 -24.68 -3.61 -1.05
CA GLY A 38 -25.48 -2.39 -1.12
C GLY A 38 -24.71 -1.07 -1.00
N ALA A 39 -23.37 -1.10 -1.03
CA ALA A 39 -22.57 0.13 -1.10
C ALA A 39 -22.79 0.83 -2.45
N SER A 40 -23.29 2.06 -2.42
CA SER A 40 -23.48 2.89 -3.62
C SER A 40 -22.16 3.35 -4.25
N MET A 41 -21.07 3.36 -3.48
CA MET A 41 -19.78 3.95 -3.82
C MET A 41 -19.81 5.47 -4.05
N GLN A 42 -20.90 6.13 -3.68
CA GLN A 42 -21.04 7.58 -3.76
C GLN A 42 -20.39 8.27 -2.55
N ILE A 43 -19.58 9.29 -2.84
CA ILE A 43 -18.87 10.13 -1.88
C ILE A 43 -19.29 11.60 -2.10
N GLY A 44 -20.08 12.16 -1.21
CA GLY A 44 -20.58 13.54 -1.31
C GLY A 44 -22.03 13.63 -1.79
N GLU A 45 -22.50 14.87 -1.93
CA GLU A 45 -23.93 15.17 -2.15
C GLU A 45 -24.38 14.96 -3.61
N THR A 46 -23.46 14.96 -4.57
CA THR A 46 -23.81 14.83 -6.00
C THR A 46 -23.74 13.38 -6.47
N SER A 47 -24.63 13.01 -7.40
CA SER A 47 -24.69 11.66 -7.98
C SER A 47 -23.51 11.33 -8.91
N HIS A 48 -22.64 12.29 -9.20
CA HIS A 48 -21.46 12.10 -10.06
C HIS A 48 -20.19 11.75 -9.29
N ASP A 49 -20.17 11.94 -7.97
CA ASP A 49 -19.03 11.65 -7.13
C ASP A 49 -19.03 10.17 -6.72
N VAL A 50 -18.88 9.28 -7.71
CA VAL A 50 -18.91 7.83 -7.51
C VAL A 50 -17.51 7.24 -7.68
N VAL A 51 -17.07 6.45 -6.70
CA VAL A 51 -15.81 5.71 -6.78
C VAL A 51 -15.98 4.52 -7.72
N HIS A 52 -15.08 4.41 -8.70
CA HIS A 52 -15.03 3.30 -9.63
C HIS A 52 -13.88 2.34 -9.32
N PHE A 53 -14.03 1.06 -9.67
CA PHE A 53 -12.99 0.05 -9.44
C PHE A 53 -11.64 0.43 -10.10
N ALA A 54 -11.67 1.13 -11.25
CA ALA A 54 -10.46 1.60 -11.93
C ALA A 54 -9.69 2.63 -11.10
N GLN A 55 -10.41 3.49 -10.36
CA GLN A 55 -9.80 4.44 -9.43
C GLN A 55 -9.22 3.70 -8.21
N VAL A 56 -9.94 2.72 -7.65
CA VAL A 56 -9.44 1.88 -6.55
C VAL A 56 -8.12 1.21 -6.95
N LEU A 57 -8.09 0.58 -8.12
CA LEU A 57 -6.90 -0.08 -8.65
C LEU A 57 -5.76 0.91 -8.90
N GLY A 58 -6.04 1.99 -9.63
CA GLY A 58 -5.06 3.01 -10.00
C GLY A 58 -4.44 3.71 -8.80
N TYR A 59 -5.24 4.14 -7.83
CA TYR A 59 -4.75 4.81 -6.63
C TYR A 59 -4.04 3.85 -5.66
N THR A 60 -4.46 2.60 -5.56
CA THR A 60 -3.74 1.59 -4.76
C THR A 60 -2.34 1.35 -5.34
N TRP A 61 -2.25 1.14 -6.66
CA TRP A 61 -0.97 0.91 -7.32
C TRP A 61 -0.08 2.15 -7.30
N ALA A 62 -0.62 3.31 -7.65
CA ALA A 62 0.14 4.56 -7.70
C ALA A 62 0.72 4.89 -6.32
N SER A 63 -0.07 4.80 -5.25
CA SER A 63 0.39 5.09 -3.89
C SER A 63 1.49 4.13 -3.44
N ILE A 64 1.31 2.81 -3.58
CA ILE A 64 2.30 1.83 -3.11
C ILE A 64 3.58 1.90 -3.95
N VAL A 65 3.47 1.94 -5.29
CA VAL A 65 4.64 1.91 -6.19
C VAL A 65 5.41 3.22 -6.13
N ALA A 66 4.74 4.38 -6.24
CA ALA A 66 5.44 5.66 -6.27
C ALA A 66 6.08 5.99 -4.92
N LEU A 67 5.35 5.85 -3.82
CA LEU A 67 5.91 6.09 -2.48
C LEU A 67 6.92 5.01 -2.10
N GLY A 68 6.69 3.76 -2.50
CA GLY A 68 7.64 2.68 -2.29
C GLY A 68 8.97 2.95 -3.02
N LEU A 69 8.93 3.54 -4.20
CA LEU A 69 10.13 3.94 -4.95
C LEU A 69 10.89 5.04 -4.21
N VAL A 70 10.18 6.04 -3.70
CA VAL A 70 10.79 7.09 -2.87
C VAL A 70 11.48 6.49 -1.64
N VAL A 71 10.79 5.62 -0.90
CA VAL A 71 11.36 4.97 0.29
C VAL A 71 12.53 4.05 -0.08
N PHE A 72 12.47 3.38 -1.22
CA PHE A 72 13.55 2.53 -1.72
C PHE A 72 14.81 3.34 -2.03
N LEU A 73 14.68 4.48 -2.69
CA LEU A 73 15.80 5.36 -3.02
C LEU A 73 16.40 6.00 -1.75
N LEU A 74 15.56 6.53 -0.87
CA LEU A 74 16.00 7.16 0.38
C LEU A 74 16.60 6.13 1.36
N GLY A 75 16.04 4.93 1.42
CA GLY A 75 16.51 3.84 2.28
C GLY A 75 17.93 3.36 1.94
N ARG A 76 18.37 3.54 0.68
CA ARG A 76 19.77 3.30 0.28
C ARG A 76 20.74 4.29 0.92
N ALA A 77 20.33 5.53 1.12
CA ALA A 77 21.16 6.56 1.76
C ALA A 77 21.13 6.45 3.28
N GLN A 78 19.92 6.27 3.85
CA GLN A 78 19.72 6.20 5.29
C GLN A 78 18.69 5.13 5.65
N LYS A 79 19.18 3.96 6.07
CA LYS A 79 18.38 2.76 6.37
C LYS A 79 17.27 2.98 7.41
N GLY A 80 17.46 3.94 8.32
CA GLY A 80 16.46 4.31 9.32
C GLY A 80 15.16 4.89 8.71
N ILE A 81 15.23 5.48 7.52
CA ILE A 81 14.06 6.03 6.81
C ILE A 81 13.04 4.93 6.53
N THR A 82 13.47 3.74 6.09
CA THR A 82 12.57 2.62 5.83
C THR A 82 11.77 2.22 7.07
N LYS A 83 12.41 2.18 8.26
CA LYS A 83 11.74 1.84 9.52
C LYS A 83 10.65 2.85 9.86
N VAL A 84 10.91 4.14 9.66
CA VAL A 84 9.95 5.22 9.94
C VAL A 84 8.83 5.23 8.90
N ALA A 85 9.17 5.16 7.61
CA ALA A 85 8.22 5.21 6.50
C ALA A 85 7.22 4.05 6.54
N GLN A 86 7.66 2.85 6.94
CA GLN A 86 6.81 1.69 7.16
C GLN A 86 5.63 2.00 8.09
N TRP A 87 5.90 2.63 9.23
CA TRP A 87 4.85 3.00 10.19
C TRP A 87 4.07 4.24 9.77
N ILE A 88 4.74 5.26 9.22
CA ILE A 88 4.06 6.48 8.78
C ILE A 88 2.98 6.16 7.75
N GLY A 89 3.28 5.37 6.72
CA GLY A 89 2.27 5.05 5.70
C GLY A 89 1.10 4.23 6.25
N LEU A 90 1.33 3.33 7.21
CA LEU A 90 0.24 2.62 7.90
C LEU A 90 -0.64 3.59 8.72
N VAL A 91 -0.03 4.49 9.49
CA VAL A 91 -0.75 5.49 10.28
C VAL A 91 -1.56 6.43 9.38
N ILE A 92 -0.98 6.89 8.27
CA ILE A 92 -1.68 7.72 7.29
C ILE A 92 -2.86 6.96 6.70
N ALA A 93 -2.69 5.70 6.32
CA ALA A 93 -3.77 4.88 5.78
C ALA A 93 -4.91 4.72 6.80
N VAL A 94 -4.60 4.44 8.06
CA VAL A 94 -5.60 4.35 9.14
C VAL A 94 -6.28 5.70 9.38
N ALA A 95 -5.53 6.80 9.46
CA ALA A 95 -6.09 8.13 9.66
C ALA A 95 -6.99 8.56 8.50
N SER A 96 -6.64 8.18 7.27
CA SER A 96 -7.38 8.53 6.06
C SER A 96 -8.77 7.89 5.98
N ILE A 97 -9.08 6.89 6.83
CA ILE A 97 -10.42 6.31 6.99
C ILE A 97 -11.45 7.34 7.47
N ALA A 98 -11.00 8.42 8.12
CA ALA A 98 -11.89 9.53 8.48
C ALA A 98 -12.63 10.09 7.25
N PHE A 99 -11.98 10.14 6.07
CA PHE A 99 -12.58 10.67 4.86
C PHE A 99 -13.81 9.87 4.39
N PRO A 100 -13.74 8.55 4.11
CA PRO A 100 -14.92 7.79 3.73
C PRO A 100 -16.00 7.77 4.81
N ILE A 101 -15.65 7.76 6.10
CA ILE A 101 -16.63 7.84 7.18
C ILE A 101 -17.44 9.15 7.12
N MET A 102 -16.78 10.27 6.85
CA MET A 102 -17.42 11.59 6.86
C MET A 102 -18.15 11.93 5.56
N ASN A 103 -17.79 11.31 4.44
CA ASN A 103 -18.22 11.76 3.11
C ASN A 103 -19.04 10.73 2.33
N SER A 104 -19.16 9.48 2.79
CA SER A 104 -19.95 8.48 2.05
C SER A 104 -21.45 8.75 2.17
N ALA A 105 -22.19 8.53 1.08
CA ALA A 105 -23.65 8.69 1.06
C ALA A 105 -24.37 7.63 1.92
N ASP A 106 -23.75 6.47 2.14
CA ASP A 106 -24.31 5.36 2.90
C ASP A 106 -23.24 4.62 3.74
N VAL A 107 -23.69 3.90 4.77
CA VAL A 107 -22.82 3.19 5.73
C VAL A 107 -22.05 2.05 5.05
N ALA A 108 -22.63 1.37 4.07
CA ALA A 108 -21.95 0.27 3.38
C ALA A 108 -20.78 0.78 2.53
N THR A 109 -20.93 1.94 1.89
CA THR A 109 -19.85 2.65 1.20
C THR A 109 -18.76 3.09 2.17
N ALA A 110 -19.13 3.70 3.31
CA ALA A 110 -18.17 4.10 4.33
C ALA A 110 -17.32 2.91 4.80
N ILE A 111 -17.96 1.78 5.13
CA ILE A 111 -17.25 0.56 5.55
C ILE A 111 -16.36 0.03 4.43
N THR A 112 -16.88 -0.08 3.20
CA THR A 112 -16.14 -0.66 2.07
C THR A 112 -14.88 0.14 1.75
N LEU A 113 -15.01 1.47 1.64
CA LEU A 113 -13.87 2.34 1.36
C LEU A 113 -12.89 2.35 2.54
N SER A 114 -13.37 2.32 3.78
CA SER A 114 -12.49 2.20 4.97
C SER A 114 -11.65 0.91 4.94
N LEU A 115 -12.25 -0.22 4.55
CA LEU A 115 -11.53 -1.50 4.41
C LEU A 115 -10.46 -1.44 3.30
N ILE A 116 -10.75 -0.77 2.18
CA ILE A 116 -9.77 -0.55 1.11
C ILE A 116 -8.56 0.27 1.63
N HIS A 117 -8.79 1.30 2.45
CA HIS A 117 -7.72 2.07 3.07
C HIS A 117 -6.90 1.22 4.04
N LEU A 118 -7.55 0.41 4.88
CA LEU A 118 -6.86 -0.51 5.79
C LEU A 118 -6.00 -1.52 5.04
N MET A 119 -6.54 -2.18 4.03
CA MET A 119 -5.79 -3.15 3.24
C MET A 119 -4.61 -2.53 2.50
N THR A 120 -4.78 -1.29 2.00
CA THR A 120 -3.67 -0.52 1.42
C THR A 120 -2.58 -0.22 2.45
N GLY A 121 -2.96 0.17 3.67
CA GLY A 121 -2.02 0.41 4.77
C GLY A 121 -1.26 -0.85 5.21
N VAL A 122 -1.96 -1.98 5.31
CA VAL A 122 -1.34 -3.28 5.62
C VAL A 122 -0.37 -3.68 4.51
N ALA A 123 -0.79 -3.58 3.25
CA ALA A 123 0.08 -3.86 2.12
C ALA A 123 1.33 -2.98 2.10
N TRP A 124 1.17 -1.67 2.37
CA TRP A 124 2.29 -0.74 2.52
C TRP A 124 3.28 -1.20 3.59
N PHE A 125 2.77 -1.51 4.79
CA PHE A 125 3.60 -1.91 5.92
C PHE A 125 4.49 -3.10 5.58
N PHE A 126 3.94 -4.08 4.85
CA PHE A 126 4.72 -5.20 4.37
C PHE A 126 5.58 -4.86 3.17
N ALA A 127 5.13 -4.04 2.21
CA ALA A 127 5.87 -3.66 1.01
C ALA A 127 7.24 -3.03 1.32
N VAL A 128 7.30 -2.18 2.35
CA VAL A 128 8.53 -1.47 2.77
C VAL A 128 9.07 -1.99 4.11
N HIS A 129 8.84 -3.27 4.43
CA HIS A 129 9.20 -3.84 5.72
C HIS A 129 10.71 -3.84 5.98
N TYR A 130 11.16 -3.10 7.01
CA TYR A 130 12.59 -2.99 7.35
C TYR A 130 13.24 -4.31 7.77
N GLY A 131 12.46 -5.26 8.31
CA GLY A 131 12.95 -6.58 8.71
C GLY A 131 13.48 -7.43 7.55
N ASN A 132 13.14 -7.10 6.30
CA ASN A 132 13.53 -7.87 5.13
C ASN A 132 15.03 -7.80 4.81
N LYS A 133 15.79 -6.92 5.49
CA LYS A 133 17.25 -6.86 5.35
C LYS A 133 17.92 -8.23 5.56
N LYS A 134 17.37 -9.08 6.44
CA LYS A 134 17.93 -10.41 6.74
C LYS A 134 17.73 -11.37 5.57
N LEU A 135 16.50 -11.40 5.03
CA LEU A 135 16.14 -12.22 3.87
C LEU A 135 16.96 -11.84 2.64
N HIS A 136 17.26 -10.55 2.45
CA HIS A 136 18.14 -10.10 1.37
C HIS A 136 19.60 -10.53 1.55
N ALA A 137 20.12 -10.50 2.78
CA ALA A 137 21.47 -10.98 3.05
C ALA A 137 21.59 -12.51 2.86
N GLU A 138 20.58 -13.27 3.28
CA GLU A 138 20.55 -14.73 3.15
C GLU A 138 20.37 -15.19 1.69
N ALA A 139 19.43 -14.59 0.95
CA ALA A 139 19.23 -14.89 -0.47
C ALA A 139 20.49 -14.59 -1.30
N GLN A 140 21.25 -13.56 -0.92
CA GLN A 140 22.53 -13.26 -1.56
C GLN A 140 23.59 -14.30 -1.22
N ALA A 141 23.71 -14.74 0.04
CA ALA A 141 24.66 -15.75 0.45
C ALA A 141 24.45 -17.08 -0.31
N LEU A 142 23.21 -17.46 -0.56
CA LEU A 142 22.85 -18.63 -1.36
C LEU A 142 23.19 -18.47 -2.86
N ALA A 143 23.12 -17.26 -3.41
CA ALA A 143 23.39 -17.02 -4.83
C ALA A 143 24.89 -17.02 -5.19
N ILE A 144 25.78 -16.94 -4.20
CA ILE A 144 27.25 -16.93 -4.36
C ILE A 144 27.93 -18.22 -3.84
N ALA A 145 27.16 -19.18 -3.32
CA ALA A 145 27.60 -20.50 -2.89
C ALA A 145 27.45 -21.52 -4.03
#